data_AF-A0AA39N2B9-F1
#
_entry.id   AF-A0AA39N2B9-F1
#
_cell.length_a   1.000
_cell.length_b   1.000
_cell.length_c   1.000
_cell.angle_alpha   90.00
_cell.angle_beta   90.00
_cell.angle_gamma   90.00
#
_symmetry.space_group_name_H-M   'P 1'
#
loop_
_entity.id
_entity.type
_entity.pdbx_description
1 polymer ?
#
loop_
_entity_poly.entity_id
_entity_poly.type
_entity_poly.pdbx_seq_one_letter_code
_entity_poly.pdbx_strand_id
1 'polypeptide(L)'
;MDDEDHVDDTDNITHNSTLYIDQFRRHLSQLQANADGSELDYIPPTGYWTPSEKDIFFHSLSVFSTLRPDLIAARLAHKSVVDVCAYIDLLASASAKDQNPVSRRDLNISMEVSEDWIRLEEVEGAHLSMHEGSWDAAAQRRANQEFIDQEETRLFGDNTNQRHPLRDEFDSWKSTLEASWAKLDALKCMTPKQLTVLDSILFRDDDIQDSVTIEPAVVTVSLEQSESVQTVPPTLPETPTAVVVTGQTSDPAIDPILISESAAMVAEKSPTTTALSSFPPPPPSLTSPSPSPPDLEPTPDLSKLSPKSRRRFQKRLYMRRKRAEVNGGEVVHNIGKLRPGRKQKPMPPKKQKKKTAEEKLSNEYIQSGEENCDDEEARRQLSEKDHATPTQERDVPCGSSTPTPRCAVEVDARVAEAEFHHRRASGKTEATKFKQLLEERGVDATFLHQIDLGLLNVSPLGRLMKYVLRTLKLTARADALF
;
A
#
# COMPACT_ATOMS: atom_id res chain seq x y z
N MET A 1 -11.09 35.28 44.07
CA MET A 1 -12.40 34.95 43.49
C MET A 1 -12.41 35.62 42.14
N ASP A 2 -11.83 34.95 41.16
CA ASP A 2 -11.92 35.24 39.73
C ASP A 2 -11.64 33.89 39.07
N ASP A 3 -12.61 32.98 39.21
CA ASP A 3 -12.69 31.77 38.41
C ASP A 3 -13.28 32.23 37.07
N GLU A 4 -12.41 32.62 36.13
CA GLU A 4 -12.84 32.87 34.75
C GLU A 4 -13.27 31.54 34.15
N ASP A 5 -14.56 31.45 33.84
CA ASP A 5 -15.20 30.38 33.08
C ASP A 5 -14.48 30.23 31.73
N HIS A 6 -13.52 29.30 31.67
CA HIS A 6 -12.92 28.83 30.42
C HIS A 6 -13.98 27.99 29.69
N VAL A 7 -14.85 28.67 28.95
CA VAL A 7 -15.87 28.05 28.10
C VAL A 7 -15.16 27.12 27.12
N ASP A 8 -15.58 25.86 27.14
CA ASP A 8 -15.00 24.71 26.43
C ASP A 8 -15.08 24.91 24.90
N ASP A 9 -14.05 25.53 24.31
CA ASP A 9 -13.91 25.71 22.86
C ASP A 9 -13.79 24.37 22.10
N THR A 10 -13.68 23.23 22.81
CA THR A 10 -13.56 21.89 22.24
C THR A 10 -14.82 21.42 21.53
N ASP A 11 -16.01 21.85 21.98
CA ASP A 11 -17.28 21.40 21.39
C ASP A 11 -17.47 21.98 19.98
N ASN A 12 -16.94 23.17 19.70
CA ASN A 12 -17.04 23.79 18.40
C ASN A 12 -16.13 23.11 17.36
N ILE A 13 -14.94 22.63 17.78
CA ILE A 13 -13.99 21.95 16.90
C ILE A 13 -14.57 20.61 16.42
N THR A 14 -15.18 19.83 17.32
CA THR A 14 -15.75 18.52 16.96
C THR A 14 -16.93 18.66 15.98
N HIS A 15 -17.79 19.67 16.16
CA HIS A 15 -18.92 19.89 15.26
C HIS A 15 -18.48 20.21 13.82
N ASN A 16 -17.49 21.09 13.65
CA ASN A 16 -16.98 21.45 12.31
C ASN A 16 -16.36 20.26 11.58
N SER A 17 -15.64 19.40 12.30
CA SER A 17 -15.04 18.21 11.71
C SER A 17 -16.08 17.19 11.24
N THR A 18 -17.22 17.04 11.96
CA THR A 18 -18.32 16.17 11.49
C THR A 18 -18.94 16.65 10.18
N LEU A 19 -19.14 17.98 10.03
CA LEU A 19 -19.67 18.56 8.79
C LEU A 19 -18.70 18.36 7.62
N TYR A 20 -17.40 18.52 7.86
CA TYR A 20 -16.35 18.28 6.87
C TYR A 20 -16.35 16.82 6.38
N ILE A 21 -16.43 15.87 7.33
CA ILE A 21 -16.55 14.44 7.02
C ILE A 21 -17.77 14.14 6.15
N ASP A 22 -18.94 14.67 6.50
CA ASP A 22 -20.17 14.42 5.75
C ASP A 22 -20.13 15.04 4.34
N GLN A 23 -19.54 16.23 4.21
CA GLN A 23 -19.30 16.86 2.91
C GLN A 23 -18.35 16.02 2.06
N PHE A 24 -17.25 15.54 2.65
CA PHE A 24 -16.28 14.68 1.97
C PHE A 24 -16.93 13.37 1.50
N ARG A 25 -17.74 12.74 2.34
CA ARG A 25 -18.51 11.53 1.97
C ARG A 25 -19.47 11.78 0.82
N ARG A 26 -20.22 12.88 0.86
CA ARG A 26 -21.11 13.27 -0.23
C ARG A 26 -20.32 13.46 -1.52
N HIS A 27 -19.17 14.12 -1.44
CA HIS A 27 -18.29 14.31 -2.59
C HIS A 27 -17.76 12.99 -3.17
N LEU A 28 -17.26 12.08 -2.32
CA LEU A 28 -16.84 10.75 -2.75
C LEU A 28 -17.98 9.96 -3.39
N SER A 29 -19.19 10.00 -2.82
CA SER A 29 -20.35 9.32 -3.41
C SER A 29 -20.72 9.87 -4.78
N GLN A 30 -20.56 11.18 -5.00
CA GLN A 30 -20.78 11.81 -6.31
C GLN A 30 -19.69 11.42 -7.31
N LEU A 31 -18.42 11.40 -6.87
CA LEU A 31 -17.31 10.94 -7.69
C LEU A 31 -17.47 9.47 -8.07
N GLN A 32 -17.85 8.61 -7.13
CA GLN A 32 -18.12 7.19 -7.37
C GLN A 32 -19.30 7.02 -8.32
N ALA A 33 -20.43 7.71 -8.11
CA ALA A 33 -21.55 7.65 -9.04
C ALA A 33 -21.17 8.09 -10.48
N ASN A 34 -20.23 9.03 -10.61
CA ASN A 34 -19.71 9.46 -11.90
C ASN A 34 -18.67 8.49 -12.49
N ALA A 35 -17.84 7.85 -11.65
CA ALA A 35 -16.81 6.90 -12.04
C ALA A 35 -17.39 5.52 -12.41
N ASP A 36 -18.40 5.10 -11.65
CA ASP A 36 -19.25 3.93 -11.89
C ASP A 36 -20.24 4.17 -13.04
N GLY A 37 -20.12 5.31 -13.73
CA GLY A 37 -20.75 5.60 -15.02
C GLY A 37 -20.40 4.53 -16.05
N SER A 38 -21.03 3.37 -15.90
CA SER A 38 -21.00 2.17 -16.72
C SER A 38 -21.65 2.41 -18.09
N GLU A 39 -22.11 3.63 -18.36
CA GLU A 39 -22.48 4.04 -19.70
C GLU A 39 -21.19 4.28 -20.47
N LEU A 40 -20.71 3.22 -21.10
CA LEU A 40 -19.68 3.32 -22.11
C LEU A 40 -20.18 4.31 -23.17
N ASP A 41 -19.54 5.47 -23.26
CA ASP A 41 -19.88 6.47 -24.26
C ASP A 41 -19.64 5.89 -25.65
N TYR A 42 -20.72 5.52 -26.33
CA TYR A 42 -20.66 5.10 -27.72
C TYR A 42 -20.51 6.35 -28.59
N ILE A 43 -19.33 6.53 -29.16
CA ILE A 43 -19.04 7.60 -30.11
C ILE A 43 -18.85 6.96 -31.49
N PRO A 44 -19.78 7.16 -32.44
CA PRO A 44 -19.57 6.72 -33.81
C PRO A 44 -18.37 7.48 -34.42
N PRO A 45 -17.55 6.85 -35.29
CA PRO A 45 -17.86 5.65 -36.05
C PRO A 45 -17.45 4.29 -35.46
N THR A 46 -16.45 4.18 -34.56
CA THR A 46 -15.90 2.84 -34.21
C THR A 46 -15.84 2.45 -32.73
N GLY A 47 -16.52 3.18 -31.83
CA GLY A 47 -17.12 2.54 -30.66
C GLY A 47 -16.74 3.07 -29.28
N TYR A 48 -17.08 2.26 -28.28
CA TYR A 48 -17.11 2.58 -26.85
C TYR A 48 -15.80 3.11 -26.29
N TRP A 49 -15.84 4.20 -25.54
CA TRP A 49 -14.69 4.75 -24.83
C TRP A 49 -14.70 4.30 -23.36
N THR A 50 -13.74 3.45 -22.99
CA THR A 50 -13.55 3.03 -21.60
C THR A 50 -12.96 4.17 -20.76
N PRO A 51 -13.20 4.21 -19.43
CA PRO A 51 -12.59 5.20 -18.54
C PRO A 51 -11.06 5.23 -18.63
N SER A 52 -10.42 4.07 -18.75
CA SER A 52 -8.97 3.95 -18.94
C SER A 52 -8.48 4.58 -20.25
N GLU A 53 -9.23 4.41 -21.35
CA GLU A 53 -8.88 5.03 -22.63
C GLU A 53 -9.08 6.55 -22.58
N LYS A 54 -10.14 7.02 -21.91
CA LYS A 54 -10.38 8.45 -21.69
C LYS A 54 -9.23 9.09 -20.91
N ASP A 55 -8.76 8.44 -19.84
CA ASP A 55 -7.63 8.93 -19.04
C ASP A 55 -6.34 9.01 -19.89
N ILE A 56 -6.01 7.95 -20.64
CA ILE A 56 -4.86 7.96 -21.57
C ILE A 56 -5.03 9.05 -22.64
N PHE A 57 -6.23 9.26 -23.15
CA PHE A 57 -6.53 10.30 -24.12
C PHE A 57 -6.30 11.70 -23.54
N PHE A 58 -6.86 12.02 -22.38
CA PHE A 58 -6.68 13.35 -21.76
C PHE A 58 -5.22 13.60 -21.37
N HIS A 59 -4.54 12.59 -20.86
CA HIS A 59 -3.11 12.65 -20.64
C HIS A 59 -2.34 12.91 -21.95
N SER A 60 -2.65 12.19 -23.01
CA SER A 60 -2.03 12.37 -24.33
C SER A 60 -2.34 13.74 -24.93
N LEU A 61 -3.55 14.26 -24.74
CA LEU A 61 -3.98 15.58 -25.19
C LEU A 61 -3.16 16.69 -24.52
N SER A 62 -2.82 16.52 -23.23
CA SER A 62 -1.96 17.46 -22.50
C SER A 62 -0.53 17.49 -23.03
N VAL A 63 -0.04 16.39 -23.62
CA VAL A 63 1.34 16.24 -24.11
C VAL A 63 1.45 16.64 -25.59
N PHE A 64 0.56 16.14 -26.46
CA PHE A 64 0.69 16.24 -27.91
C PHE A 64 -0.14 17.37 -28.54
N SER A 65 -0.98 18.05 -27.76
CA SER A 65 -1.95 19.05 -28.23
C SER A 65 -3.05 18.47 -29.15
N THR A 66 -4.11 19.23 -29.39
CA THR A 66 -5.24 18.87 -30.27
C THR A 66 -4.84 18.72 -31.74
N LEU A 67 -3.67 19.25 -32.14
CA LEU A 67 -3.20 19.27 -33.53
C LEU A 67 -2.51 17.97 -33.98
N ARG A 68 -2.29 17.01 -33.07
CA ARG A 68 -1.58 15.75 -33.35
C ARG A 68 -2.39 14.51 -32.97
N PRO A 69 -3.59 14.31 -33.57
CA PRO A 69 -4.41 13.14 -33.30
C PRO A 69 -3.72 11.83 -33.70
N ASP A 70 -2.75 11.88 -34.62
CA ASP A 70 -1.88 10.76 -35.00
C ASP A 70 -1.10 10.19 -33.81
N LEU A 71 -0.47 11.07 -33.02
CA LEU A 71 0.33 10.66 -31.85
C LEU A 71 -0.54 10.21 -30.68
N ILE A 72 -1.71 10.83 -30.52
CA ILE A 72 -2.69 10.43 -29.51
C ILE A 72 -3.24 9.03 -29.84
N ALA A 73 -3.62 8.78 -31.09
CA ALA A 73 -4.07 7.47 -31.54
C ALA A 73 -2.96 6.41 -31.42
N ALA A 74 -1.71 6.75 -31.75
CA ALA A 74 -0.59 5.81 -31.56
C ALA A 74 -0.40 5.38 -30.10
N ARG A 75 -0.78 6.23 -29.13
CA ARG A 75 -0.75 5.91 -27.70
C ARG A 75 -2.00 5.16 -27.22
N LEU A 76 -3.12 5.33 -27.91
CA LEU A 76 -4.36 4.60 -27.70
C LEU A 76 -4.38 3.37 -28.61
N ALA A 77 -3.82 2.26 -28.14
CA ALA A 77 -3.61 1.04 -28.93
C ALA A 77 -4.82 0.54 -29.77
N HIS A 78 -6.04 0.84 -29.34
CA HIS A 78 -7.29 0.36 -29.95
C HIS A 78 -8.14 1.45 -30.62
N LYS A 79 -7.69 2.71 -30.66
CA LYS A 79 -8.45 3.82 -31.25
C LYS A 79 -7.78 4.31 -32.52
N SER A 80 -8.56 4.44 -33.59
CA SER A 80 -8.06 4.99 -34.83
C SER A 80 -7.90 6.51 -34.72
N VAL A 81 -7.11 7.09 -35.61
CA VAL A 81 -6.98 8.56 -35.73
C VAL A 81 -8.35 9.21 -35.97
N VAL A 82 -9.24 8.53 -36.71
CA VAL A 82 -10.59 9.01 -36.98
C VAL A 82 -11.42 9.11 -35.70
N ASP A 83 -11.33 8.11 -34.80
CA ASP A 83 -12.08 8.14 -33.53
C ASP A 83 -11.56 9.23 -32.60
N VAL A 84 -10.24 9.41 -32.56
CA VAL A 84 -9.61 10.49 -31.78
C VAL A 84 -10.08 11.85 -32.28
N CYS A 85 -10.12 12.06 -33.60
CA CYS A 85 -10.67 13.29 -34.19
C CYS A 85 -12.15 13.46 -33.85
N ALA A 86 -12.98 12.41 -34.02
CA ALA A 86 -14.40 12.46 -33.68
C ALA A 86 -14.64 12.80 -32.20
N TYR A 87 -13.79 12.27 -31.30
CA TYR A 87 -13.88 12.57 -29.88
C TYR A 87 -13.45 14.01 -29.56
N ILE A 88 -12.40 14.53 -30.22
CA ILE A 88 -12.00 15.94 -30.10
C ILE A 88 -13.13 16.85 -30.59
N ASP A 89 -13.77 16.53 -31.72
CA ASP A 89 -14.89 17.31 -32.26
C ASP A 89 -16.12 17.27 -31.35
N LEU A 90 -16.39 16.12 -30.72
CA LEU A 90 -17.42 15.97 -29.70
C LEU A 90 -17.14 16.88 -28.50
N LEU A 91 -15.91 16.88 -27.98
CA LEU A 91 -15.50 17.74 -26.87
C LEU A 91 -15.60 19.23 -27.23
N ALA A 92 -15.17 19.60 -28.44
CA ALA A 92 -15.30 20.96 -28.95
C ALA A 92 -16.79 21.36 -29.04
N SER A 93 -17.65 20.48 -29.55
CA SER A 93 -19.09 20.70 -29.65
C SER A 93 -19.77 20.80 -28.29
N ALA A 94 -19.37 19.98 -27.32
CA ALA A 94 -19.86 20.04 -25.95
C ALA A 94 -19.43 21.36 -25.28
N SER A 95 -18.15 21.74 -25.42
CA SER A 95 -17.63 22.99 -24.87
C SER A 95 -18.30 24.24 -25.47
N ALA A 96 -18.75 24.16 -26.73
CA ALA A 96 -19.49 25.23 -27.39
C ALA A 96 -20.95 25.33 -26.92
N LYS A 97 -21.53 24.26 -26.35
CA LYS A 97 -22.88 24.25 -25.78
C LYS A 97 -22.90 24.73 -24.33
N ASP A 98 -21.79 24.60 -23.61
CA ASP A 98 -21.69 25.14 -22.25
C ASP A 98 -21.83 26.66 -22.28
N GLN A 99 -22.89 27.15 -21.64
CA GLN A 99 -23.24 28.59 -21.63
C GLN A 99 -22.22 29.44 -20.87
N ASN A 100 -21.41 28.80 -20.03
CA ASN A 100 -20.41 29.44 -19.18
C ASN A 100 -19.04 28.77 -19.41
N PRO A 101 -18.39 29.00 -20.57
CA PRO A 101 -17.02 28.54 -20.74
C PRO A 101 -16.16 29.20 -19.67
N VAL A 102 -15.59 28.40 -18.77
CA VAL A 102 -14.71 28.91 -17.72
C VAL A 102 -13.49 29.49 -18.40
N SER A 103 -13.39 30.82 -18.46
CA SER A 103 -12.24 31.48 -19.04
C SER A 103 -11.00 31.08 -18.25
N ARG A 104 -9.88 30.86 -18.95
CA ARG A 104 -8.60 30.58 -18.27
C ARG A 104 -8.19 31.70 -17.29
N ARG A 105 -8.71 32.92 -17.50
CA ARG A 105 -8.51 34.06 -16.59
C ARG A 105 -9.39 33.99 -15.33
N ASP A 106 -10.50 33.27 -15.41
CA ASP A 106 -11.45 33.06 -14.31
C ASP A 106 -11.11 31.80 -13.51
N LEU A 107 -10.25 30.92 -14.05
CA LEU A 107 -9.60 29.88 -13.26
C LEU A 107 -8.74 30.56 -12.20
N ASN A 108 -9.12 30.41 -10.94
CA ASN A 108 -8.34 30.86 -9.80
C ASN A 108 -6.92 30.30 -9.95
N ILE A 109 -5.95 31.20 -10.17
CA ILE A 109 -4.54 30.85 -10.14
C ILE A 109 -4.28 30.19 -8.79
N SER A 110 -3.58 29.06 -8.79
CA SER A 110 -3.21 28.38 -7.54
C SER A 110 -2.52 29.39 -6.62
N MET A 111 -3.21 29.76 -5.55
CA MET A 111 -2.67 30.66 -4.53
C MET A 111 -1.91 29.82 -3.51
N GLU A 112 -0.75 30.32 -3.07
CA GLU A 112 -0.07 29.74 -1.91
C GLU A 112 -1.01 29.89 -0.71
N VAL A 113 -1.34 28.77 -0.07
CA VAL A 113 -2.24 28.76 1.08
C VAL A 113 -1.45 29.07 2.35
N SER A 114 -2.07 29.74 3.32
CA SER A 114 -1.40 30.06 4.58
C SER A 114 -1.02 28.78 5.33
N GLU A 115 0.07 28.84 6.09
CA GLU A 115 0.53 27.73 6.95
C GLU A 115 -0.57 27.26 7.93
N ASP A 116 -1.40 28.18 8.40
CA ASP A 116 -2.51 27.86 9.31
C ASP A 116 -3.58 26.99 8.63
N TRP A 117 -3.84 27.22 7.34
CA TRP A 117 -4.76 26.41 6.57
C TRP A 117 -4.18 25.01 6.32
N ILE A 118 -2.88 24.92 6.02
CA ILE A 118 -2.18 23.63 5.87
C ILE A 118 -2.30 22.82 7.16
N ARG A 119 -2.05 23.43 8.33
CA ARG A 119 -2.23 22.75 9.62
C ARG A 119 -3.65 22.28 9.86
N LEU A 120 -4.64 23.10 9.50
CA LEU A 120 -6.04 22.71 9.61
C LEU A 120 -6.36 21.51 8.71
N GLU A 121 -5.89 21.53 7.46
CA GLU A 121 -6.05 20.41 6.52
C GLU A 121 -5.33 19.14 7.02
N GLU A 122 -4.14 19.26 7.60
CA GLU A 122 -3.43 18.13 8.21
C GLU A 122 -4.20 17.52 9.39
N VAL A 123 -4.81 18.37 10.25
CA VAL A 123 -5.63 17.91 11.38
C VAL A 123 -6.91 17.22 10.89
N GLU A 124 -7.63 17.81 9.95
CA GLU A 124 -8.83 17.22 9.36
C GLU A 124 -8.51 15.95 8.57
N GLY A 125 -7.39 15.93 7.84
CA GLY A 125 -6.88 14.76 7.13
C GLY A 125 -6.52 13.61 8.07
N ALA A 126 -5.90 13.91 9.21
CA ALA A 126 -5.67 12.91 10.26
C ALA A 126 -6.98 12.34 10.81
N HIS A 127 -7.99 13.20 11.03
CA HIS A 127 -9.30 12.74 11.47
C HIS A 127 -10.00 11.89 10.42
N LEU A 128 -9.95 12.27 9.13
CA LEU A 128 -10.45 11.46 8.01
C LEU A 128 -9.79 10.09 7.97
N SER A 129 -8.47 10.02 8.11
CA SER A 129 -7.72 8.75 8.10
C SER A 129 -8.15 7.82 9.23
N MET A 130 -8.50 8.35 10.41
CA MET A 130 -9.05 7.55 11.50
C MET A 130 -10.42 6.94 11.16
N HIS A 131 -11.25 7.66 10.41
CA HIS A 131 -12.58 7.22 10.03
C HIS A 131 -12.61 6.33 8.79
N GLU A 132 -11.69 6.51 7.85
CA GLU A 132 -11.61 5.77 6.58
C GLU A 132 -11.63 4.25 6.80
N GLY A 133 -10.82 3.73 7.73
CA GLY A 133 -10.82 2.30 8.06
C GLY A 133 -12.17 1.77 8.55
N SER A 134 -12.92 2.59 9.28
CA SER A 134 -14.27 2.22 9.73
C SER A 134 -15.29 2.22 8.58
N TRP A 135 -15.11 3.10 7.61
CA TRP A 135 -15.99 3.22 6.44
C TRP A 135 -15.78 2.07 5.49
N ASP A 136 -14.53 1.72 5.23
CA ASP A 136 -14.17 0.51 4.49
C ASP A 136 -14.76 -0.74 5.13
N ALA A 137 -14.63 -0.87 6.46
CA ALA A 137 -15.21 -2.00 7.18
C ALA A 137 -16.74 -2.01 7.13
N ALA A 138 -17.39 -0.84 7.09
CA ALA A 138 -18.84 -0.75 6.94
C ALA A 138 -19.29 -1.07 5.49
N ALA A 139 -18.57 -0.58 4.49
CA ALA A 139 -18.81 -0.85 3.08
C ALA A 139 -18.63 -2.34 2.77
N GLN A 140 -17.56 -2.95 3.27
CA GLN A 140 -17.32 -4.39 3.13
C GLN A 140 -18.44 -5.21 3.79
N ARG A 141 -18.85 -4.85 5.02
CA ARG A 141 -19.98 -5.52 5.69
C ARG A 141 -21.28 -5.40 4.90
N ARG A 142 -21.54 -4.26 4.26
CA ARG A 142 -22.70 -4.09 3.38
C ARG A 142 -22.61 -4.99 2.15
N ALA A 143 -21.48 -5.01 1.45
CA ALA A 143 -21.27 -5.88 0.29
C ALA A 143 -21.40 -7.38 0.66
N ASN A 144 -20.86 -7.77 1.80
CA ASN A 144 -21.02 -9.11 2.38
C ASN A 144 -22.49 -9.44 2.67
N GLN A 145 -23.25 -8.50 3.24
CA GLN A 145 -24.68 -8.67 3.50
C GLN A 145 -25.47 -8.78 2.19
N GLU A 146 -25.21 -7.91 1.21
CA GLU A 146 -25.85 -7.95 -0.11
C GLU A 146 -25.59 -9.29 -0.82
N PHE A 147 -24.38 -9.85 -0.68
CA PHE A 147 -24.05 -11.18 -1.20
C PHE A 147 -24.89 -12.28 -0.53
N ILE A 148 -25.04 -12.23 0.80
CA ILE A 148 -25.92 -13.15 1.54
C ILE A 148 -27.38 -12.99 1.06
N ASP A 149 -27.86 -11.75 0.93
CA ASP A 149 -29.25 -11.46 0.54
C ASP A 149 -29.52 -11.92 -0.91
N GLN A 150 -28.54 -11.76 -1.82
CA GLN A 150 -28.62 -12.26 -3.19
C GLN A 150 -28.73 -13.80 -3.22
N GLU A 151 -27.90 -14.49 -2.45
CA GLU A 151 -27.93 -15.96 -2.39
C GLU A 151 -29.21 -16.48 -1.69
N GLU A 152 -29.69 -15.78 -0.66
CA GLU A 152 -30.99 -16.05 -0.02
C GLU A 152 -32.13 -15.90 -1.03
N THR A 153 -32.13 -14.80 -1.78
CA THR A 153 -33.11 -14.55 -2.85
C THR A 153 -33.04 -15.62 -3.93
N ARG A 154 -31.84 -16.09 -4.30
CA ARG A 154 -31.64 -17.15 -5.30
C ARG A 154 -32.23 -18.49 -4.87
N LEU A 155 -32.07 -18.85 -3.59
CA LEU A 155 -32.50 -20.15 -3.05
C LEU A 155 -33.99 -20.19 -2.68
N PHE A 156 -34.53 -19.10 -2.14
CA PHE A 156 -35.89 -19.07 -1.58
C PHE A 156 -36.89 -18.26 -2.42
N GLY A 157 -36.42 -17.38 -3.32
CA GLY A 157 -37.28 -16.46 -4.06
C GLY A 157 -38.21 -15.66 -3.13
N ASP A 158 -39.43 -15.38 -3.58
CA ASP A 158 -40.45 -14.69 -2.77
C ASP A 158 -41.11 -15.59 -1.70
N ASN A 159 -40.77 -16.89 -1.65
CA ASN A 159 -41.50 -17.88 -0.86
C ASN A 159 -40.88 -18.11 0.53
N THR A 160 -40.59 -17.02 1.25
CA THR A 160 -39.87 -17.01 2.54
C THR A 160 -40.61 -17.68 3.70
N ASN A 161 -41.92 -17.95 3.56
CA ASN A 161 -42.77 -18.45 4.65
C ASN A 161 -42.83 -19.98 4.78
N GLN A 162 -42.25 -20.75 3.84
CA GLN A 162 -42.21 -22.20 3.98
C GLN A 162 -40.96 -22.60 4.76
N ARG A 163 -41.14 -23.30 5.89
CA ARG A 163 -40.04 -23.97 6.62
C ARG A 163 -39.43 -25.03 5.70
N HIS A 164 -38.45 -24.60 4.91
CA HIS A 164 -37.73 -25.45 4.00
C HIS A 164 -36.55 -26.10 4.75
N PRO A 165 -36.29 -27.41 4.60
CA PRO A 165 -35.10 -28.05 5.16
C PRO A 165 -33.79 -27.40 4.67
N LEU A 166 -33.84 -26.69 3.53
CA LEU A 166 -32.73 -25.89 3.01
C LEU A 166 -32.39 -24.67 3.88
N ARG A 167 -33.26 -24.26 4.82
CA ARG A 167 -32.96 -23.12 5.71
C ARG A 167 -31.84 -23.45 6.68
N ASP A 168 -31.85 -24.65 7.26
CA ASP A 168 -30.80 -25.10 8.17
C ASP A 168 -29.44 -25.23 7.43
N GLU A 169 -29.46 -25.73 6.20
CA GLU A 169 -28.27 -25.79 5.33
C GLU A 169 -27.75 -24.39 4.99
N PHE A 170 -28.65 -23.45 4.64
CA PHE A 170 -28.31 -22.07 4.36
C PHE A 170 -27.73 -21.35 5.59
N ASP A 171 -28.33 -21.52 6.77
CA ASP A 171 -27.84 -20.92 8.00
C ASP A 171 -26.45 -21.47 8.38
N SER A 172 -26.20 -22.78 8.17
CA SER A 172 -24.88 -23.38 8.33
C SER A 172 -23.85 -22.83 7.33
N TRP A 173 -24.24 -22.66 6.07
CA TRP A 173 -23.41 -22.05 5.02
C TRP A 173 -23.07 -20.60 5.38
N LYS A 174 -24.08 -19.80 5.74
CA LYS A 174 -23.94 -18.40 6.15
C LYS A 174 -23.00 -18.28 7.36
N SER A 175 -23.17 -19.11 8.38
CA SER A 175 -22.30 -19.12 9.56
C SER A 175 -20.84 -19.44 9.21
N THR A 176 -20.61 -20.40 8.31
CA THR A 176 -19.27 -20.74 7.81
C THR A 176 -18.65 -19.57 7.04
N LEU A 177 -19.45 -18.90 6.21
CA LEU A 177 -19.03 -17.76 5.42
C LEU A 177 -18.67 -16.55 6.31
N GLU A 178 -19.54 -16.19 7.25
CA GLU A 178 -19.31 -15.12 8.23
C GLU A 178 -18.05 -15.40 9.07
N ALA A 179 -17.82 -16.66 9.47
CA ALA A 179 -16.59 -17.05 10.14
C ALA A 179 -15.35 -16.86 9.27
N SER A 180 -15.44 -17.10 7.96
CA SER A 180 -14.33 -16.87 7.04
C SER A 180 -14.05 -15.38 6.81
N TRP A 181 -15.09 -14.55 6.70
CA TRP A 181 -14.94 -13.09 6.63
C TRP A 181 -14.38 -12.50 7.91
N ALA A 182 -14.79 -12.97 9.08
CA ALA A 182 -14.23 -12.54 10.35
C ALA A 182 -12.71 -12.80 10.46
N LYS A 183 -12.22 -13.90 9.86
CA LYS A 183 -10.78 -14.19 9.77
C LYS A 183 -10.06 -13.20 8.83
N LEU A 184 -10.66 -12.86 7.69
CA LEU A 184 -10.10 -11.88 6.76
C LEU A 184 -10.07 -10.46 7.37
N ASP A 185 -11.12 -10.07 8.09
CA ASP A 185 -11.16 -8.80 8.81
C ASP A 185 -10.07 -8.75 9.89
N ALA A 186 -9.85 -9.86 10.61
CA ALA A 186 -8.76 -9.96 11.57
C ALA A 186 -7.38 -9.80 10.94
N LEU A 187 -7.18 -10.27 9.70
CA LEU A 187 -5.96 -10.06 8.92
C LEU A 187 -5.80 -8.60 8.47
N LYS A 188 -6.88 -7.95 8.01
CA LYS A 188 -6.87 -6.55 7.57
C LYS A 188 -6.49 -5.58 8.70
N CYS A 189 -6.90 -5.87 9.93
CA CYS A 189 -6.58 -5.04 11.10
C CYS A 189 -5.19 -5.33 11.72
N MET A 190 -4.34 -6.13 11.08
CA MET A 190 -3.00 -6.42 11.61
C MET A 190 -2.08 -5.21 11.50
N THR A 191 -1.39 -4.90 12.59
CA THR A 191 -0.31 -3.90 12.62
C THR A 191 0.93 -4.38 11.86
N PRO A 192 1.82 -3.49 11.41
CA PRO A 192 3.07 -3.89 10.73
C PRO A 192 3.94 -4.86 11.54
N LYS A 193 3.98 -4.72 12.88
CA LYS A 193 4.71 -5.65 13.77
C LYS A 193 4.07 -7.04 13.82
N GLN A 194 2.75 -7.10 13.75
CA GLN A 194 2.01 -8.36 13.69
C GLN A 194 2.23 -9.06 12.35
N LEU A 195 2.29 -8.30 11.25
CA LEU A 195 2.65 -8.81 9.94
C LEU A 195 4.07 -9.38 9.90
N THR A 196 5.06 -8.75 10.54
CA THR A 196 6.43 -9.32 10.61
C THR A 196 6.50 -10.59 11.45
N VAL A 197 5.68 -10.71 12.51
CA VAL A 197 5.55 -11.96 13.24
C VAL A 197 4.89 -13.03 12.38
N LEU A 198 3.82 -12.71 11.67
CA LEU A 198 3.14 -13.62 10.74
C LEU A 198 4.10 -14.14 9.68
N ASP A 199 4.86 -13.23 9.07
CA ASP A 199 5.93 -13.51 8.11
C ASP A 199 6.97 -14.48 8.71
N SER A 200 7.41 -14.23 9.95
CA SER A 200 8.35 -15.12 10.65
C SER A 200 7.78 -16.52 10.97
N ILE A 201 6.45 -16.64 11.15
CA ILE A 201 5.77 -17.92 11.37
C ILE A 201 5.72 -18.69 10.06
N LEU A 202 5.28 -18.04 8.98
CA LEU A 202 5.22 -18.62 7.64
C LEU A 202 6.60 -19.09 7.18
N PHE A 203 7.67 -18.34 7.46
CA PHE A 203 9.03 -18.75 7.11
C PHE A 203 9.63 -19.84 8.01
N ARG A 204 9.15 -20.02 9.24
CA ARG A 204 9.73 -21.00 10.17
C ARG A 204 9.22 -22.41 9.93
N ASP A 205 7.97 -22.56 9.48
CA ASP A 205 7.37 -23.88 9.31
C ASP A 205 7.89 -24.60 8.05
N ASP A 206 8.37 -23.84 7.04
CA ASP A 206 9.04 -24.39 5.84
C ASP A 206 10.36 -25.13 6.16
N ASP A 207 11.13 -24.66 7.15
CA ASP A 207 12.42 -25.28 7.50
C ASP A 207 12.25 -26.58 8.31
N ILE A 208 11.06 -26.83 8.87
CA ILE A 208 10.79 -28.02 9.68
C ILE A 208 10.36 -29.19 8.78
N GLN A 209 9.64 -28.94 7.67
CA GLN A 209 9.19 -30.02 6.77
C GLN A 209 10.34 -30.71 6.02
N ASP A 210 11.42 -30.00 5.66
CA ASP A 210 12.58 -30.60 4.96
C ASP A 210 13.42 -31.55 5.86
N SER A 211 13.15 -31.60 7.17
CA SER A 211 13.87 -32.47 8.11
C SER A 211 13.17 -33.80 8.40
N VAL A 212 11.94 -34.00 7.91
CA VAL A 212 11.32 -35.32 7.89
C VAL A 212 12.02 -36.12 6.79
N THR A 213 13.17 -36.69 7.17
CA THR A 213 13.86 -37.73 6.42
C THR A 213 12.87 -38.88 6.27
N ILE A 214 12.16 -38.90 5.15
CA ILE A 214 11.42 -40.08 4.70
C ILE A 214 12.48 -41.16 4.52
N GLU A 215 12.65 -42.02 5.53
CA GLU A 215 13.23 -43.32 5.28
C GLU A 215 12.38 -43.98 4.19
N PRO A 216 12.97 -44.47 3.09
CA PRO A 216 12.24 -45.20 2.07
C PRO A 216 11.80 -46.55 2.65
N ALA A 217 10.70 -46.54 3.40
CA ALA A 217 10.00 -47.75 3.74
C ALA A 217 9.44 -48.32 2.43
N VAL A 218 10.02 -49.45 2.03
CA VAL A 218 9.56 -50.32 0.95
C VAL A 218 8.14 -50.79 1.29
N VAL A 219 7.14 -50.01 0.88
CA VAL A 219 5.74 -50.46 0.91
C VAL A 219 5.47 -51.15 -0.42
N THR A 220 5.68 -52.46 -0.43
CA THR A 220 5.05 -53.37 -1.40
C THR A 220 3.54 -53.30 -1.21
N VAL A 221 2.87 -52.43 -1.98
CA VAL A 221 1.41 -52.45 -2.10
C VAL A 221 1.04 -53.59 -3.05
N SER A 222 0.54 -54.67 -2.46
CA SER A 222 -0.09 -55.78 -3.16
C SER A 222 -1.43 -55.28 -3.72
N LEU A 223 -1.51 -55.25 -5.05
CA LEU A 223 -2.69 -54.93 -5.84
C LEU A 223 -3.64 -56.13 -5.80
N GLU A 224 -4.60 -56.17 -4.87
CA GLU A 224 -5.73 -57.08 -4.98
C GLU A 224 -6.88 -56.41 -5.74
N GLN A 225 -7.11 -56.93 -6.95
CA GLN A 225 -8.34 -56.78 -7.71
C GLN A 225 -9.52 -57.27 -6.86
N SER A 226 -10.55 -56.43 -6.71
CA SER A 226 -11.88 -56.88 -6.33
C SER A 226 -12.87 -56.46 -7.41
N GLU A 227 -13.57 -57.47 -7.92
CA GLU A 227 -14.53 -57.45 -9.01
C GLU A 227 -15.84 -56.73 -8.62
N SER A 228 -16.42 -56.07 -9.63
CA SER A 228 -17.84 -56.17 -10.02
C SER A 228 -18.95 -55.86 -9.00
N VAL A 229 -19.52 -54.64 -9.10
CA VAL A 229 -20.98 -54.46 -9.19
C VAL A 229 -21.28 -53.38 -10.23
N GLN A 230 -21.90 -53.81 -11.33
CA GLN A 230 -22.34 -53.01 -12.46
C GLN A 230 -23.71 -52.37 -12.13
N THR A 231 -23.82 -51.04 -12.15
CA THR A 231 -25.11 -50.34 -12.14
C THR A 231 -25.18 -49.41 -13.34
N VAL A 232 -26.18 -49.66 -14.18
CA VAL A 232 -26.45 -49.06 -15.48
C VAL A 232 -26.95 -47.61 -15.34
N PRO A 233 -26.49 -46.64 -16.16
CA PRO A 233 -27.22 -45.40 -16.40
C PRO A 233 -28.04 -45.48 -17.71
N PRO A 234 -29.22 -44.82 -17.78
CA PRO A 234 -30.07 -44.87 -18.97
C PRO A 234 -29.56 -43.96 -20.08
N THR A 235 -29.55 -44.52 -21.28
CA THR A 235 -29.28 -43.93 -22.59
C THR A 235 -30.30 -42.86 -22.95
N LEU A 236 -29.81 -41.67 -23.37
CA LEU A 236 -30.55 -40.72 -24.20
C LEU A 236 -29.89 -40.63 -25.59
N PRO A 237 -30.68 -40.46 -26.67
CA PRO A 237 -30.20 -40.61 -28.04
C PRO A 237 -29.49 -39.36 -28.57
N GLU A 238 -28.29 -39.56 -29.10
CA GLU A 238 -27.56 -38.59 -29.93
C GLU A 238 -28.10 -38.60 -31.36
N THR A 239 -28.60 -37.45 -31.81
CA THR A 239 -28.83 -37.12 -33.23
C THR A 239 -27.57 -36.46 -33.81
N PRO A 240 -27.02 -36.92 -34.95
CA PRO A 240 -25.91 -36.25 -35.59
C PRO A 240 -26.41 -35.11 -36.50
N THR A 241 -26.13 -33.86 -36.13
CA THR A 241 -26.19 -32.73 -37.08
C THR A 241 -24.76 -32.35 -37.44
N ALA A 242 -24.30 -32.87 -38.57
CA ALA A 242 -23.09 -32.45 -39.24
C ALA A 242 -23.29 -31.03 -39.80
N VAL A 243 -22.59 -30.04 -39.23
CA VAL A 243 -22.36 -28.76 -39.91
C VAL A 243 -20.96 -28.82 -40.50
N VAL A 244 -20.94 -29.07 -41.80
CA VAL A 244 -19.79 -28.93 -42.69
C VAL A 244 -19.39 -27.47 -42.73
N VAL A 245 -18.26 -27.11 -42.12
CA VAL A 245 -17.57 -25.83 -42.34
C VAL A 245 -16.55 -26.04 -43.45
N THR A 246 -17.02 -25.89 -44.69
CA THR A 246 -16.18 -25.61 -45.86
C THR A 246 -16.76 -24.38 -46.53
N GLY A 247 -16.11 -23.24 -46.34
CA GLY A 247 -16.45 -21.97 -46.96
C GLY A 247 -15.17 -21.24 -47.38
N GLN A 248 -14.54 -21.72 -48.45
CA GLN A 248 -13.71 -20.89 -49.31
C GLN A 248 -14.62 -19.84 -49.94
N THR A 249 -14.50 -18.59 -49.51
CA THR A 249 -14.92 -17.43 -50.31
C THR A 249 -13.67 -16.71 -50.75
N SER A 250 -13.21 -17.06 -51.95
CA SER A 250 -12.39 -16.20 -52.78
C SER A 250 -13.21 -14.95 -53.14
N ASP A 251 -12.74 -13.78 -52.72
CA ASP A 251 -13.20 -12.49 -53.22
C ASP A 251 -12.11 -11.89 -54.12
N PRO A 252 -12.27 -11.91 -55.46
CA PRO A 252 -11.39 -11.25 -56.40
C PRO A 252 -12.06 -9.97 -56.93
N ALA A 253 -11.89 -8.85 -56.24
CA ALA A 253 -12.26 -7.53 -56.78
C ALA A 253 -11.47 -6.39 -56.12
N ILE A 254 -10.16 -6.35 -56.37
CA ILE A 254 -9.39 -5.11 -56.25
C ILE A 254 -8.93 -4.72 -57.65
N ASP A 255 -9.42 -3.56 -58.09
CA ASP A 255 -9.14 -2.97 -59.40
C ASP A 255 -7.68 -2.47 -59.46
N PRO A 256 -6.80 -2.97 -60.35
CA PRO A 256 -5.38 -2.62 -60.38
C PRO A 256 -5.10 -1.21 -60.91
N ILE A 257 -6.11 -0.39 -61.20
CA ILE A 257 -5.95 0.95 -61.78
C ILE A 257 -5.74 2.05 -60.70
N LEU A 258 -6.02 1.78 -59.42
CA LEU A 258 -5.93 2.80 -58.34
C LEU A 258 -4.56 2.88 -57.61
N ILE A 259 -3.53 2.16 -58.05
CA ILE A 259 -2.19 2.19 -57.41
C ILE A 259 -1.21 3.17 -58.12
N SER A 260 -1.60 3.76 -59.25
CA SER A 260 -0.67 4.54 -60.10
C SER A 260 -0.62 6.05 -59.83
N GLU A 261 -1.34 6.60 -58.84
CA GLU A 261 -1.53 8.06 -58.70
C GLU A 261 -0.90 8.72 -57.47
N SER A 262 -0.05 8.01 -56.71
CA SER A 262 0.62 8.58 -55.52
C SER A 262 2.13 8.89 -55.68
N ALA A 263 2.64 8.87 -56.92
CA ALA A 263 4.09 9.01 -57.19
C ALA A 263 4.51 10.29 -57.94
N ALA A 264 3.68 11.33 -58.04
CA ALA A 264 4.09 12.59 -58.65
C ALA A 264 3.47 13.80 -57.94
N MET A 265 4.27 14.86 -57.81
CA MET A 265 4.03 16.13 -57.09
C MET A 265 4.38 16.03 -55.59
N VAL A 266 5.35 16.75 -55.03
CA VAL A 266 5.71 18.16 -55.24
C VAL A 266 7.19 18.36 -54.91
N ALA A 267 7.93 18.91 -55.88
CA ALA A 267 9.19 19.60 -55.65
C ALA A 267 8.93 21.11 -55.48
N GLU A 268 9.86 21.78 -54.78
CA GLU A 268 10.11 23.23 -54.78
C GLU A 268 9.16 24.17 -54.02
N LYS A 269 9.63 24.76 -52.90
CA LYS A 269 10.33 26.07 -52.86
C LYS A 269 10.41 26.62 -51.42
N SER A 270 11.64 26.88 -50.97
CA SER A 270 11.94 27.84 -49.90
C SER A 270 11.74 29.27 -50.42
N PRO A 271 11.46 30.26 -49.54
CA PRO A 271 12.52 31.22 -49.22
C PRO A 271 12.48 31.86 -47.80
N THR A 272 13.69 32.15 -47.30
CA THR A 272 14.13 33.46 -46.76
C THR A 272 13.59 34.01 -45.42
N THR A 273 14.49 33.99 -44.41
CA THR A 273 15.05 35.11 -43.61
C THR A 273 14.13 36.21 -43.07
N THR A 274 14.20 36.50 -41.74
CA THR A 274 14.35 37.83 -41.06
C THR A 274 14.17 37.61 -39.54
N ALA A 275 15.22 37.53 -38.71
CA ALA A 275 16.00 38.58 -38.02
C ALA A 275 15.31 39.30 -36.81
N LEU A 276 15.84 38.98 -35.62
CA LEU A 276 16.17 39.80 -34.44
C LEU A 276 15.24 40.95 -33.98
N SER A 277 14.86 40.90 -32.68
CA SER A 277 14.61 42.09 -31.87
C SER A 277 15.08 41.85 -30.42
N SER A 278 16.10 42.60 -30.00
CA SER A 278 16.65 42.63 -28.65
C SER A 278 16.12 43.82 -27.86
N PHE A 279 15.63 43.60 -26.64
CA PHE A 279 15.29 44.66 -25.69
C PHE A 279 16.49 44.92 -24.73
N PRO A 280 16.84 46.19 -24.46
CA PRO A 280 17.85 46.54 -23.46
C PRO A 280 17.26 46.75 -22.04
N PRO A 281 18.01 46.47 -20.96
CA PRO A 281 17.59 46.77 -19.58
C PRO A 281 18.04 48.17 -19.09
N PRO A 282 17.31 48.79 -18.13
CA PRO A 282 17.68 50.07 -17.52
C PRO A 282 18.67 49.96 -16.33
N PRO A 283 19.40 51.04 -15.97
CA PRO A 283 20.47 51.05 -14.96
C PRO A 283 19.99 51.23 -13.50
N PRO A 284 20.80 50.82 -12.50
CA PRO A 284 20.50 51.00 -11.07
C PRO A 284 20.95 52.37 -10.52
N SER A 285 20.07 53.02 -9.76
CA SER A 285 20.36 54.26 -9.01
C SER A 285 20.83 53.96 -7.59
N LEU A 286 21.92 54.61 -7.22
CA LEU A 286 22.55 54.65 -5.89
C LEU A 286 21.78 55.63 -4.98
N THR A 287 21.55 55.26 -3.73
CA THR A 287 21.26 56.24 -2.66
C THR A 287 21.76 55.77 -1.29
N SER A 288 22.35 56.74 -0.60
CA SER A 288 23.18 56.70 0.61
C SER A 288 22.39 56.55 1.93
N PRO A 289 23.07 56.28 3.07
CA PRO A 289 22.45 55.78 4.30
C PRO A 289 22.00 56.88 5.28
N SER A 290 21.00 56.55 6.11
CA SER A 290 20.44 57.34 7.22
C SER A 290 20.53 56.51 8.53
N PRO A 291 20.69 57.13 9.73
CA PRO A 291 21.32 56.50 10.89
C PRO A 291 20.39 55.63 11.75
N SER A 292 21.02 54.68 12.43
CA SER A 292 20.49 53.55 13.18
C SER A 292 20.09 53.86 14.65
N PRO A 293 19.09 53.12 15.20
CA PRO A 293 18.92 52.81 16.63
C PRO A 293 19.42 51.36 16.93
N PRO A 294 19.38 50.88 18.19
CA PRO A 294 20.47 50.16 18.85
C PRO A 294 20.67 48.70 18.41
N ASP A 295 21.93 48.29 18.55
CA ASP A 295 22.62 47.10 18.10
C ASP A 295 21.96 45.76 18.49
N LEU A 296 21.02 45.30 17.65
CA LEU A 296 20.67 43.89 17.53
C LEU A 296 21.64 43.29 16.50
N GLU A 297 22.58 42.47 16.98
CA GLU A 297 23.52 41.69 16.17
C GLU A 297 22.84 41.22 14.87
N PRO A 298 23.29 41.68 13.69
CA PRO A 298 22.57 41.49 12.44
C PRO A 298 22.49 40.00 12.15
N THR A 299 21.26 39.49 12.10
CA THR A 299 20.98 38.17 11.53
C THR A 299 21.67 38.09 10.17
N PRO A 300 22.61 37.15 9.95
CA PRO A 300 23.41 37.10 8.75
C PRO A 300 22.48 36.97 7.55
N ASP A 301 22.58 37.96 6.68
CA ASP A 301 21.76 38.12 5.50
C ASP A 301 21.87 36.88 4.59
N LEU A 302 20.82 36.05 4.60
CA LEU A 302 20.75 34.78 3.87
C LEU A 302 20.80 34.97 2.35
N SER A 303 20.57 36.20 1.87
CA SER A 303 20.67 36.55 0.46
C SER A 303 22.11 36.46 -0.05
N LYS A 304 23.11 36.67 0.81
CA LYS A 304 24.54 36.65 0.46
C LYS A 304 25.16 35.25 0.40
N LEU A 305 24.44 34.22 0.87
CA LEU A 305 24.90 32.83 0.81
C LEU A 305 24.60 32.21 -0.56
N SER A 306 25.53 31.39 -1.07
CA SER A 306 25.29 30.59 -2.28
C SER A 306 24.09 29.64 -2.07
N PRO A 307 23.35 29.27 -3.13
CA PRO A 307 22.17 28.40 -3.01
C PRO A 307 22.45 27.09 -2.24
N LYS A 308 23.62 26.48 -2.49
CA LYS A 308 24.07 25.27 -1.79
C LYS A 308 24.36 25.50 -0.30
N SER A 309 24.94 26.65 0.04
CA SER A 309 25.21 27.03 1.43
C SER A 309 23.90 27.34 2.18
N ARG A 310 22.97 28.05 1.53
CA ARG A 310 21.63 28.36 2.05
C ARG A 310 20.85 27.10 2.40
N ARG A 311 20.81 26.10 1.50
CA ARG A 311 20.16 24.80 1.75
C ARG A 311 20.78 24.05 2.94
N ARG A 312 22.12 24.04 3.04
CA ARG A 312 22.83 23.41 4.19
C ARG A 312 22.60 24.13 5.51
N PHE A 313 22.40 25.46 5.47
CA PHE A 313 22.11 26.27 6.63
C PHE A 313 20.67 26.04 7.12
N GLN A 314 19.69 26.10 6.21
CA GLN A 314 18.29 25.79 6.50
C GLN A 314 18.14 24.36 7.05
N LYS A 315 18.77 23.36 6.43
CA LYS A 315 18.75 21.98 6.96
C LYS A 315 19.34 21.89 8.37
N ARG A 316 20.40 22.63 8.67
CA ARG A 316 20.98 22.66 10.03
C ARG A 316 20.06 23.30 11.06
N LEU A 317 19.39 24.41 10.72
CA LEU A 317 18.39 25.04 11.59
C LEU A 317 17.19 24.10 11.82
N TYR A 318 16.68 23.47 10.76
CA TYR A 318 15.59 22.50 10.82
C TYR A 318 15.93 21.33 11.76
N MET A 319 17.08 20.67 11.55
CA MET A 319 17.50 19.57 12.44
C MET A 319 17.73 20.01 13.88
N ARG A 320 18.11 21.28 14.11
CA ARG A 320 18.27 21.84 15.46
C ARG A 320 16.92 22.06 16.14
N ARG A 321 15.93 22.55 15.39
CA ARG A 321 14.54 22.70 15.84
C ARG A 321 13.96 21.35 16.25
N LYS A 322 14.04 20.36 15.35
CA LYS A 322 13.64 18.96 15.62
C LYS A 322 14.28 18.38 16.89
N ARG A 323 15.59 18.59 17.10
CA ARG A 323 16.28 18.08 18.32
C ARG A 323 15.86 18.80 19.59
N ALA A 324 15.61 20.10 19.52
CA ALA A 324 15.16 20.89 20.65
C ALA A 324 13.72 20.50 21.05
N GLU A 325 12.83 20.30 20.07
CA GLU A 325 11.47 19.76 20.26
C GLU A 325 11.48 18.38 20.92
N VAL A 326 12.33 17.46 20.45
CA VAL A 326 12.48 16.12 21.05
C VAL A 326 12.98 16.19 22.49
N ASN A 327 13.85 17.15 22.81
CA ASN A 327 14.41 17.33 24.15
C ASN A 327 13.59 18.29 25.04
N GLY A 328 12.46 18.84 24.55
CA GLY A 328 11.62 19.80 25.29
C GLY A 328 12.30 21.14 25.59
N GLY A 329 13.32 21.53 24.83
CA GLY A 329 14.08 22.77 25.06
C GLY A 329 13.66 23.91 24.12
N GLU A 330 13.75 25.15 24.60
CA GLU A 330 13.47 26.34 23.79
C GLU A 330 14.51 26.49 22.65
N VAL A 331 14.01 26.72 21.43
CA VAL A 331 14.83 26.77 20.22
C VAL A 331 15.59 28.10 20.18
N VAL A 332 16.88 28.09 20.50
CA VAL A 332 17.75 29.28 20.37
C VAL A 332 18.08 29.54 18.90
N HIS A 333 17.51 30.61 18.33
CA HIS A 333 17.69 31.00 16.93
C HIS A 333 19.03 31.73 16.66
N ASN A 334 19.75 32.11 17.71
CA ASN A 334 20.99 32.88 17.61
C ASN A 334 22.18 32.06 17.06
N ILE A 335 22.72 32.53 15.93
CA ILE A 335 23.76 31.87 15.12
C ILE A 335 25.14 31.95 15.79
N GLY A 336 25.39 32.99 16.61
CA GLY A 336 26.68 33.21 17.28
C GLY A 336 27.12 32.12 18.26
N LYS A 337 26.21 31.25 18.72
CA LYS A 337 26.53 30.12 19.62
C LYS A 337 26.87 28.81 18.88
N LEU A 338 26.97 28.81 17.56
CA LEU A 338 27.38 27.63 16.79
C LEU A 338 28.90 27.43 16.90
N ARG A 339 29.34 26.65 17.90
CA ARG A 339 30.75 26.22 17.97
C ARG A 339 31.14 25.53 16.67
N PRO A 340 32.24 25.95 16.01
CA PRO A 340 32.79 25.23 14.86
C PRO A 340 32.96 23.76 15.23
N GLY A 341 32.47 22.86 14.38
CA GLY A 341 32.42 21.42 14.64
C GLY A 341 33.75 20.90 15.18
N ARG A 342 33.67 19.97 16.15
CA ARG A 342 34.83 19.39 16.83
C ARG A 342 35.81 18.87 15.78
N LYS A 343 36.96 19.54 15.61
CA LYS A 343 38.04 19.09 14.72
C LYS A 343 38.35 17.64 15.11
N GLN A 344 38.27 16.72 14.14
CA GLN A 344 38.54 15.31 14.41
C GLN A 344 39.97 15.18 14.90
N LYS A 345 40.15 14.56 16.06
CA LYS A 345 41.48 14.17 16.54
C LYS A 345 41.99 13.06 15.62
N PRO A 346 43.28 13.04 15.24
CA PRO A 346 43.85 11.94 14.48
C PRO A 346 43.60 10.63 15.23
N MET A 347 42.95 9.67 14.58
CA MET A 347 42.69 8.36 15.19
C MET A 347 44.03 7.65 15.46
N PRO A 348 44.21 7.03 16.63
CA PRO A 348 45.37 6.18 16.88
C PRO A 348 45.35 4.96 15.94
N PRO A 349 46.53 4.47 15.51
CA PRO A 349 46.62 3.34 14.59
C PRO A 349 45.97 2.09 15.19
N LYS A 350 45.09 1.45 14.42
CA LYS A 350 44.42 0.20 14.80
C LYS A 350 45.48 -0.86 15.08
N LYS A 351 45.57 -1.34 16.34
CA LYS A 351 46.37 -2.51 16.70
C LYS A 351 45.83 -3.72 15.93
N GLN A 352 46.66 -4.29 15.06
CA GLN A 352 46.36 -5.52 14.34
C GLN A 352 46.20 -6.65 15.36
N LYS A 353 45.00 -7.25 15.43
CA LYS A 353 44.77 -8.48 16.18
C LYS A 353 45.58 -9.59 15.51
N LYS A 354 46.46 -10.26 16.26
CA LYS A 354 47.14 -11.49 15.82
C LYS A 354 46.06 -12.53 15.53
N LYS A 355 45.88 -12.86 14.24
CA LYS A 355 45.04 -13.98 13.79
C LYS A 355 45.78 -15.28 14.07
N THR A 356 45.17 -16.15 14.85
CA THR A 356 45.49 -17.58 14.95
C THR A 356 45.23 -18.22 13.58
N ALA A 357 46.18 -19.03 13.13
CA ALA A 357 46.19 -19.63 11.80
C ALA A 357 45.32 -20.91 11.78
N GLU A 358 44.01 -20.77 11.54
CA GLU A 358 43.17 -21.93 11.16
C GLU A 358 41.93 -21.57 10.33
N GLU A 359 41.64 -20.28 10.13
CA GLU A 359 40.50 -19.83 9.33
C GLU A 359 40.99 -19.09 8.08
N LYS A 360 41.48 -19.84 7.09
CA LYS A 360 42.13 -19.30 5.89
C LYS A 360 41.51 -19.77 4.56
N LEU A 361 40.21 -20.12 4.54
CA LEU A 361 39.55 -20.53 3.29
C LEU A 361 38.13 -19.98 3.02
N SER A 362 37.57 -19.06 3.81
CA SER A 362 36.18 -18.62 3.54
C SER A 362 35.85 -17.17 3.85
N ASN A 363 36.77 -16.21 3.70
CA ASN A 363 36.33 -14.81 3.78
C ASN A 363 37.23 -13.80 3.05
N GLU A 364 37.11 -13.79 1.72
CA GLU A 364 37.55 -12.66 0.90
C GLU A 364 36.62 -12.55 -0.31
N TYR A 365 35.48 -11.86 -0.14
CA TYR A 365 34.93 -10.90 -1.11
C TYR A 365 33.61 -10.32 -0.59
N ILE A 366 33.60 -9.03 -0.27
CA ILE A 366 32.54 -8.01 -0.46
C ILE A 366 32.72 -6.95 0.63
N GLN A 367 33.41 -5.90 0.24
CA GLN A 367 33.40 -4.61 0.91
C GLN A 367 33.18 -3.55 -0.18
N SER A 368 31.93 -3.23 -0.46
CA SER A 368 31.50 -1.98 -1.10
C SER A 368 29.97 -1.89 -1.07
N GLY A 369 29.43 -0.79 -0.55
CA GLY A 369 28.02 -0.42 -0.73
C GLY A 369 27.29 -0.10 0.55
N GLU A 370 27.48 1.13 1.03
CA GLU A 370 26.58 1.80 1.96
C GLU A 370 25.22 2.04 1.28
N GLU A 371 24.11 1.81 1.98
CA GLU A 371 23.03 2.80 2.11
C GLU A 371 22.16 2.45 3.34
N ASN A 372 22.19 3.36 4.32
CA ASN A 372 21.33 3.38 5.49
C ASN A 372 19.93 3.86 5.06
N CYS A 373 18.88 3.14 5.45
CA CYS A 373 17.54 3.70 5.62
C CYS A 373 17.25 3.86 7.11
N ASP A 374 16.76 5.04 7.45
CA ASP A 374 16.43 5.50 8.80
C ASP A 374 15.15 4.81 9.30
N ASP A 375 15.25 4.07 10.42
CA ASP A 375 14.11 3.63 11.24
C ASP A 375 14.13 4.41 12.57
N GLU A 376 13.30 5.45 12.68
CA GLU A 376 13.07 6.17 13.94
C GLU A 376 11.62 6.71 13.96
N GLU A 377 10.65 5.80 14.06
CA GLU A 377 9.26 6.13 14.36
C GLU A 377 8.61 5.05 15.24
N ALA A 378 9.09 4.91 16.48
CA ALA A 378 8.43 4.07 17.47
C ALA A 378 8.76 4.48 18.91
N ARG A 379 8.38 5.70 19.34
CA ARG A 379 8.39 6.02 20.78
C ARG A 379 7.54 7.21 21.22
N ARG A 380 6.21 7.11 21.15
CA ARG A 380 5.28 7.88 22.02
C ARG A 380 3.99 7.10 22.30
N GLN A 381 4.02 6.24 23.32
CA GLN A 381 2.84 5.88 24.12
C GLN A 381 3.30 5.71 25.56
N LEU A 382 2.87 6.62 26.44
CA LEU A 382 2.63 6.44 27.88
C LEU A 382 2.58 7.81 28.56
N SER A 383 1.37 8.37 28.69
CA SER A 383 0.84 8.87 29.96
C SER A 383 -0.53 9.47 29.73
N GLU A 384 -1.60 8.72 29.99
CA GLU A 384 -2.70 9.31 30.75
C GLU A 384 -3.46 8.23 31.49
N LYS A 385 -3.78 8.60 32.71
CA LYS A 385 -4.20 7.78 33.83
C LYS A 385 -5.51 8.38 34.30
N ASP A 386 -6.35 7.52 34.84
CA ASP A 386 -7.45 7.85 35.75
C ASP A 386 -8.73 8.39 35.09
N HIS A 387 -9.66 7.48 34.77
CA HIS A 387 -11.07 7.67 35.12
C HIS A 387 -11.70 6.34 35.56
N ALA A 388 -12.19 6.38 36.79
CA ALA A 388 -12.88 5.31 37.48
C ALA A 388 -14.30 5.10 36.90
N THR A 389 -14.70 3.84 36.76
CA THR A 389 -16.10 3.45 36.58
C THR A 389 -16.54 2.61 37.78
N PRO A 390 -17.73 2.85 38.36
CA PRO A 390 -18.09 2.30 39.66
C PRO A 390 -18.48 0.82 39.56
N THR A 391 -17.90 0.01 40.45
CA THR A 391 -18.28 -1.39 40.66
C THR A 391 -19.62 -1.44 41.39
N GLN A 392 -20.61 -2.06 40.75
CA GLN A 392 -21.91 -2.37 41.32
C GLN A 392 -21.79 -3.63 42.20
N GLU A 393 -22.08 -3.46 43.49
CA GLU A 393 -22.16 -4.51 44.50
C GLU A 393 -23.22 -5.56 44.11
N ARG A 394 -22.83 -6.84 44.13
CA ARG A 394 -23.75 -7.95 44.35
C ARG A 394 -23.18 -8.89 45.40
N ASP A 395 -23.76 -8.79 46.58
CA ASP A 395 -23.71 -9.76 47.66
C ASP A 395 -24.20 -11.13 47.20
N VAL A 396 -23.37 -12.18 47.32
CA VAL A 396 -23.81 -13.57 47.40
C VAL A 396 -22.87 -14.35 48.35
N PRO A 397 -23.40 -15.23 49.24
CA PRO A 397 -22.76 -15.51 50.52
C PRO A 397 -21.87 -16.75 50.57
N CYS A 398 -20.93 -16.65 51.52
CA CYS A 398 -20.30 -17.66 52.37
C CYS A 398 -20.80 -19.12 52.26
N GLY A 399 -19.88 -20.05 52.00
CA GLY A 399 -20.14 -21.47 52.26
C GLY A 399 -19.01 -22.43 51.89
N SER A 400 -18.56 -23.18 52.90
CA SER A 400 -17.83 -24.47 52.85
C SER A 400 -16.30 -24.47 52.77
N SER A 401 -15.75 -24.64 53.97
CA SER A 401 -14.45 -25.23 54.30
C SER A 401 -14.27 -26.63 53.71
N THR A 402 -13.12 -26.90 53.10
CA THR A 402 -12.58 -28.25 52.95
C THR A 402 -11.17 -28.34 53.57
N PRO A 403 -10.86 -29.42 54.31
CA PRO A 403 -9.64 -29.52 55.09
C PRO A 403 -8.45 -30.05 54.27
N THR A 404 -7.30 -29.45 54.51
CA THR A 404 -5.98 -29.83 54.01
C THR A 404 -5.45 -31.06 54.77
N PRO A 405 -4.97 -32.12 54.10
CA PRO A 405 -4.14 -33.12 54.78
C PRO A 405 -2.67 -32.72 54.69
N ARG A 406 -2.07 -32.52 55.87
CA ARG A 406 -0.63 -32.53 56.11
C ARG A 406 -0.08 -33.93 55.83
N CYS A 407 0.90 -34.04 54.94
CA CYS A 407 1.87 -35.13 54.96
C CYS A 407 3.27 -34.53 55.01
N ALA A 408 3.85 -34.57 56.21
CA ALA A 408 5.26 -34.41 56.44
C ALA A 408 5.93 -35.76 56.18
N VAL A 409 6.88 -35.81 55.24
CA VAL A 409 7.87 -36.87 55.15
C VAL A 409 9.21 -36.19 54.88
N GLU A 410 9.99 -36.01 55.96
CA GLU A 410 11.43 -35.80 55.88
C GLU A 410 12.08 -37.12 55.49
N VAL A 411 12.77 -37.15 54.34
CA VAL A 411 13.84 -38.11 54.11
C VAL A 411 15.03 -37.35 53.55
N ASP A 412 16.05 -37.28 54.40
CA ASP A 412 17.41 -36.90 54.13
C ASP A 412 18.04 -37.89 53.15
N ALA A 413 18.43 -37.44 51.97
CA ALA A 413 19.36 -38.17 51.09
C ALA A 413 20.16 -37.18 50.24
N ARG A 414 21.24 -36.69 50.85
CA ARG A 414 22.38 -36.06 50.18
C ARG A 414 22.92 -37.02 49.10
N VAL A 415 23.06 -36.54 47.86
CA VAL A 415 24.10 -36.86 46.86
C VAL A 415 23.67 -36.34 45.48
N ALA A 416 24.61 -35.68 44.80
CA ALA A 416 24.56 -35.10 43.44
C ALA A 416 24.07 -33.64 43.33
N GLU A 417 24.85 -32.72 43.93
CA GLU A 417 24.95 -31.32 43.49
C GLU A 417 25.55 -31.26 42.08
N ALA A 418 24.70 -31.32 41.05
CA ALA A 418 24.96 -30.66 39.79
C ALA A 418 23.96 -29.51 39.72
N GLU A 419 24.46 -28.29 39.95
CA GLU A 419 23.71 -27.03 39.88
C GLU A 419 23.10 -26.83 38.48
N PHE A 420 21.97 -27.48 38.22
CA PHE A 420 21.06 -27.03 37.17
C PHE A 420 20.38 -25.78 37.71
N HIS A 421 21.01 -24.63 37.48
CA HIS A 421 20.32 -23.35 37.54
C HIS A 421 19.03 -23.47 36.72
N HIS A 422 17.90 -23.67 37.40
CA HIS A 422 16.59 -23.68 36.79
C HIS A 422 16.44 -22.35 36.05
N ARG A 423 16.63 -22.38 34.73
CA ARG A 423 16.34 -21.25 33.87
C ARG A 423 14.87 -20.94 34.12
N ARG A 424 14.61 -19.82 34.80
CA ARG A 424 13.25 -19.33 35.04
C ARG A 424 12.53 -19.42 33.70
N ALA A 425 11.40 -20.13 33.68
CA ALA A 425 10.62 -20.32 32.47
C ALA A 425 10.46 -18.95 31.80
N SER A 426 11.14 -18.77 30.66
CA SER A 426 11.06 -17.51 29.94
C SER A 426 9.60 -17.32 29.58
N GLY A 427 9.03 -16.15 29.91
CA GLY A 427 7.66 -15.84 29.51
C GLY A 427 7.48 -16.05 28.01
N LYS A 428 6.24 -16.41 27.61
CA LYS A 428 5.86 -16.51 26.19
C LYS A 428 6.34 -15.26 25.46
N THR A 429 7.10 -15.45 24.39
CA THR A 429 7.57 -14.35 23.55
C THR A 429 6.37 -13.66 22.91
N GLU A 430 6.54 -12.40 22.50
CA GLU A 430 5.48 -11.65 21.80
C GLU A 430 4.97 -12.41 20.56
N ALA A 431 5.88 -13.06 19.83
CA ALA A 431 5.53 -13.92 18.70
C ALA A 431 4.64 -15.11 19.10
N THR A 432 4.94 -15.80 20.21
CA THR A 432 4.10 -16.90 20.70
C THR A 432 2.73 -16.40 21.18
N LYS A 433 2.66 -15.24 21.82
CA LYS A 433 1.38 -14.63 22.23
C LYS A 433 0.55 -14.24 21.01
N PHE A 434 1.17 -13.69 19.99
CA PHE A 434 0.48 -13.32 18.76
C PHE A 434 0.01 -14.54 17.97
N LYS A 435 0.83 -15.59 17.86
CA LYS A 435 0.41 -16.87 17.28
C LYS A 435 -0.83 -17.42 17.98
N GLN A 436 -0.83 -17.42 19.32
CA GLN A 436 -2.00 -17.83 20.10
C GLN A 436 -3.23 -16.96 19.81
N LEU A 437 -3.07 -15.64 19.66
CA LEU A 437 -4.17 -14.75 19.31
C LEU A 437 -4.75 -15.05 17.92
N LEU A 438 -3.91 -15.45 16.95
CA LEU A 438 -4.37 -15.87 15.63
C LEU A 438 -5.11 -17.20 15.66
N GLU A 439 -4.60 -18.16 16.41
CA GLU A 439 -5.27 -19.43 16.65
C GLU A 439 -6.63 -19.21 17.35
N GLU A 440 -6.71 -18.31 18.33
CA GLU A 440 -7.97 -17.93 19.01
C GLU A 440 -8.98 -17.26 18.07
N ARG A 441 -8.50 -16.60 17.00
CA ARG A 441 -9.34 -16.02 15.93
C ARG A 441 -9.61 -17.00 14.78
N GLY A 442 -9.12 -18.24 14.88
CA GLY A 442 -9.29 -19.26 13.84
C GLY A 442 -8.45 -19.02 12.58
N VAL A 443 -7.45 -18.14 12.65
CA VAL A 443 -6.46 -17.91 11.59
C VAL A 443 -5.31 -18.90 11.81
N ASP A 444 -5.43 -20.07 11.20
CA ASP A 444 -4.42 -21.14 11.23
C ASP A 444 -3.60 -21.16 9.93
N ALA A 445 -2.43 -21.81 9.94
CA ALA A 445 -1.57 -21.97 8.75
C ALA A 445 -2.34 -22.59 7.57
N THR A 446 -3.22 -23.55 7.85
CA THR A 446 -4.10 -24.19 6.85
C THR A 446 -5.03 -23.19 6.16
N PHE A 447 -5.61 -22.25 6.92
CA PHE A 447 -6.47 -21.20 6.38
C PHE A 447 -5.68 -20.22 5.49
N LEU A 448 -4.46 -19.83 5.91
CA LEU A 448 -3.59 -18.96 5.12
C LEU A 448 -3.17 -19.60 3.80
N HIS A 449 -2.98 -20.93 3.77
CA HIS A 449 -2.76 -21.67 2.53
C HIS A 449 -4.00 -21.73 1.64
N GLN A 450 -5.20 -21.89 2.22
CA GLN A 450 -6.45 -21.99 1.47
C GLN A 450 -6.82 -20.70 0.73
N ILE A 451 -6.49 -19.54 1.29
CA ILE A 451 -6.75 -18.22 0.68
C ILE A 451 -5.63 -17.76 -0.27
N ASP A 452 -4.76 -18.67 -0.68
CA ASP A 452 -3.61 -18.42 -1.57
C ASP A 452 -2.65 -17.32 -1.07
N LEU A 453 -2.73 -16.91 0.21
CA LEU A 453 -1.73 -16.01 0.80
C LEU A 453 -0.37 -16.72 0.96
N GLY A 454 -0.36 -18.05 0.99
CA GLY A 454 0.86 -18.86 0.89
C GLY A 454 1.49 -18.89 -0.51
N LEU A 455 0.81 -18.46 -1.58
CA LEU A 455 1.38 -18.39 -2.94
C LEU A 455 2.25 -17.15 -3.14
N LEU A 456 2.05 -16.11 -2.34
CA LEU A 456 3.02 -15.02 -2.18
C LEU A 456 4.18 -15.42 -1.26
N ASN A 457 4.46 -16.72 -1.15
CA ASN A 457 5.77 -17.20 -0.76
C ASN A 457 6.79 -16.65 -1.80
N VAL A 458 7.31 -15.45 -1.52
CA VAL A 458 8.47 -14.86 -2.18
C VAL A 458 9.72 -15.70 -1.86
N SER A 459 9.62 -16.69 -0.97
CA SER A 459 10.63 -17.67 -0.59
C SER A 459 11.03 -18.60 -1.74
N PRO A 460 10.17 -19.40 -2.40
CA PRO A 460 10.46 -20.09 -3.65
C PRO A 460 11.03 -19.16 -4.72
N LEU A 461 10.49 -17.96 -4.92
CA LEU A 461 11.02 -17.02 -5.91
C LEU A 461 12.42 -16.51 -5.53
N GLY A 462 12.66 -16.25 -4.25
CA GLY A 462 13.95 -15.84 -3.70
C GLY A 462 14.97 -16.99 -3.66
N ARG A 463 14.53 -18.22 -3.40
CA ARG A 463 15.33 -19.46 -3.48
C ARG A 463 15.66 -19.73 -4.96
N LEU A 464 14.71 -19.61 -5.87
CA LEU A 464 14.90 -19.71 -7.33
C LEU A 464 15.88 -18.63 -7.82
N MET A 465 15.72 -17.37 -7.42
CA MET A 465 16.67 -16.29 -7.72
C MET A 465 18.05 -16.60 -7.16
N LYS A 466 18.16 -17.12 -5.92
CA LYS A 466 19.45 -17.56 -5.37
C LYS A 466 20.06 -18.71 -6.18
N TYR A 467 19.27 -19.68 -6.62
CA TYR A 467 19.72 -20.77 -7.49
C TYR A 467 20.20 -20.25 -8.85
N VAL A 468 19.43 -19.37 -9.50
CA VAL A 468 19.77 -18.73 -10.78
C VAL A 468 21.03 -17.87 -10.65
N LEU A 469 21.17 -17.08 -9.58
CA LEU A 469 22.37 -16.29 -9.34
C LEU A 469 23.60 -17.18 -9.05
N ARG A 470 23.40 -18.35 -8.43
CA ARG A 470 24.48 -19.30 -8.16
C ARG A 470 24.90 -20.04 -9.42
N THR A 471 23.97 -20.42 -10.30
CA THR A 471 24.28 -21.05 -11.59
C THR A 471 24.97 -20.06 -12.53
N LEU A 472 24.51 -18.81 -12.60
CA LEU A 472 25.17 -17.75 -13.39
C LEU A 472 26.61 -17.45 -12.92
N LYS A 473 26.87 -17.53 -11.61
CA LYS A 473 28.24 -17.39 -11.08
C LYS A 473 29.13 -18.59 -11.41
N LEU A 474 28.56 -19.79 -11.50
CA LEU A 474 29.30 -21.00 -11.88
C LEU A 474 29.62 -21.01 -13.37
N THR A 475 28.69 -20.59 -14.23
CA THR A 475 28.95 -20.47 -15.68
C THR A 475 29.98 -19.38 -15.97
N ALA A 476 29.88 -18.21 -15.33
CA ALA A 476 30.88 -17.14 -15.48
C ALA A 476 32.30 -17.56 -15.00
N ARG A 477 32.40 -18.50 -14.06
CA ARG A 477 33.70 -19.08 -13.65
C ARG A 477 34.20 -20.13 -14.63
N ALA A 478 33.32 -20.92 -15.24
CA ALA A 478 33.69 -21.88 -16.27
C ALA A 478 34.22 -21.16 -17.52
N ASP A 479 33.56 -20.08 -17.96
CA ASP A 479 33.99 -19.26 -19.11
C ASP A 479 35.30 -18.51 -18.88
N ALA A 480 35.74 -18.34 -17.62
CA ALA A 480 37.03 -17.73 -17.29
C ALA A 480 38.18 -18.76 -17.20
N LEU A 481 37.87 -20.06 -17.28
CA LEU A 481 38.86 -21.16 -17.26
C LEU A 481 39.11 -21.78 -18.64
N PHE A 482 38.32 -21.38 -19.65
CA PHE A 482 38.58 -21.61 -21.07
C PHE A 482 39.13 -20.35 -21.71
#